data_AF-A0A1J3DHB2-F1
#
_entry.id   AF-A0A1J3DHB2-F1
#
_cell.length_a   1.000
_cell.length_b   1.000
_cell.length_c   1.000
_cell.angle_alpha   90.00
_cell.angle_beta   90.00
_cell.angle_gamma   90.00
#
_symmetry.space_group_name_H-M   'P 1'
#
loop_
_entity.id
_entity.type
_entity.pdbx_description
1 polymer ?
#
loop_
_entity_poly.entity_id
_entity_poly.type
_entity_poly.pdbx_seq_one_letter_code
_entity_poly.pdbx_strand_id
1 'polypeptide(L)'
;LLQAASAISPRGIYVCGNATTKAGLTVAVVKDSMTNDYAFEAGAMVLADGGLCCIDEFDKMTNEHQALLEAMEQQCVSVAKAGLVASLSARTSVIAAANPVGGHYNRAKTVNENLKMSAALLSRFDLVFILLDKPDELLDKQVSEHIMSLHSGGG
;
A
#
# COMPACT_ATOMS: atom_id res chain seq x y z
N LEU A 1 -5.87 -1.60 -11.12
CA LEU A 1 -5.08 -0.34 -11.13
C LEU A 1 -3.72 -0.53 -10.47
N LEU A 2 -3.66 -0.89 -9.18
CA LEU A 2 -2.41 -1.03 -8.43
C LEU A 2 -1.37 -1.94 -9.12
N GLN A 3 -1.76 -3.15 -9.51
CA GLN A 3 -0.86 -4.10 -10.19
C GLN A 3 -0.27 -3.56 -11.50
N ALA A 4 -1.07 -2.84 -12.29
CA ALA A 4 -0.60 -2.23 -13.53
C ALA A 4 0.38 -1.08 -13.23
N ALA A 5 0.06 -0.24 -12.25
CA ALA A 5 0.93 0.87 -11.83
C ALA A 5 2.29 0.36 -11.31
N SER A 6 2.29 -0.68 -10.46
CA SER A 6 3.53 -1.30 -9.98
C SER A 6 4.33 -1.95 -11.12
N ALA A 7 3.68 -2.58 -12.09
CA ALA A 7 4.38 -3.22 -13.22
C ALA A 7 5.06 -2.22 -14.16
N ILE A 8 4.50 -1.02 -14.31
CA ILE A 8 5.04 0.02 -15.21
C ILE A 8 6.12 0.87 -14.52
N SER A 9 6.10 0.97 -13.19
CA SER A 9 7.08 1.75 -12.43
C SER A 9 8.46 1.05 -12.39
N PRO A 10 9.57 1.75 -12.68
CA PRO A 10 10.93 1.18 -12.62
C PRO A 10 11.32 0.56 -11.27
N ARG A 11 10.69 1.00 -10.17
CA ARG A 11 10.83 0.45 -8.82
C ARG A 11 9.45 0.29 -8.19
N GLY A 12 8.57 -0.41 -8.90
CA GLY A 12 7.21 -0.70 -8.44
C GLY A 12 7.18 -1.94 -7.55
N ILE A 13 6.74 -1.76 -6.31
CA ILE A 13 6.47 -2.84 -5.37
C ILE A 13 4.96 -2.90 -5.11
N TYR A 14 4.40 -4.10 -5.13
CA TYR A 14 3.01 -4.34 -4.76
C TYR A 14 2.97 -5.16 -3.48
N VAL A 15 2.18 -4.71 -2.51
CA VAL A 15 1.91 -5.42 -1.27
C VAL A 15 0.43 -5.45 -0.95
N CYS A 16 -0.03 -6.52 -0.31
CA CYS A 16 -1.38 -6.66 0.18
C CYS A 16 -1.41 -6.49 1.69
N GLY A 17 -2.31 -5.66 2.21
CA GLY A 17 -2.37 -5.30 3.61
C GLY A 17 -2.58 -6.48 4.56
N ASN A 18 -3.36 -7.48 4.15
CA ASN A 18 -3.54 -8.71 4.93
C ASN A 18 -2.29 -9.60 5.01
N ALA A 19 -1.39 -9.51 4.02
CA ALA A 19 -0.20 -10.36 3.94
C ALA A 19 1.06 -9.65 4.43
N THR A 20 0.94 -8.41 4.88
CA THR A 20 2.07 -7.53 5.17
C THR A 20 2.21 -7.31 6.66
N THR A 21 3.44 -7.14 7.13
CA THR A 21 3.77 -6.84 8.52
C THR A 21 4.56 -5.55 8.61
N LYS A 22 4.69 -4.98 9.83
CA LYS A 22 5.55 -3.82 10.08
C LYS A 22 6.96 -4.03 9.53
N ALA A 23 7.57 -5.18 9.78
CA ALA A 23 8.90 -5.53 9.29
C ALA A 23 8.93 -5.66 7.75
N GLY A 24 7.90 -6.28 7.16
CA GLY A 24 7.75 -6.40 5.71
C GLY A 24 7.55 -5.07 4.97
N LEU A 25 7.00 -4.03 5.62
CA LEU A 25 6.92 -2.69 5.04
C LEU A 25 8.23 -1.91 5.20
N THR A 26 8.87 -2.05 6.35
CA THR A 26 9.96 -1.17 6.77
C THR A 26 11.31 -1.84 6.61
N VAL A 27 11.88 -2.35 7.68
CA VAL A 27 13.13 -3.10 7.68
C VAL A 27 13.11 -4.09 8.84
N ALA A 28 13.64 -5.28 8.61
CA ALA A 28 13.89 -6.26 9.64
C ALA A 28 15.40 -6.39 9.90
N VAL A 29 15.73 -6.92 11.08
CA VAL A 29 17.10 -7.38 11.37
C VAL A 29 17.03 -8.90 11.46
N VAL A 30 17.80 -9.56 10.61
CA VAL A 30 17.91 -11.02 10.54
C VAL A 30 19.31 -11.44 10.93
N LYS A 31 19.43 -12.62 11.54
CA LYS A 31 20.74 -13.21 11.84
C LYS A 31 21.15 -14.09 10.66
N ASP A 32 22.29 -13.80 10.06
CA ASP A 32 22.86 -14.62 9.01
C ASP A 32 23.46 -15.90 9.61
N SER A 33 23.02 -17.05 9.10
CA SER A 33 23.45 -18.36 9.58
C SER A 33 24.89 -18.71 9.17
N MET A 34 25.42 -18.09 8.10
CA MET A 34 26.75 -18.38 7.58
C MET A 34 27.83 -17.59 8.32
N THR A 35 27.56 -16.30 8.58
CA THR A 35 28.51 -15.38 9.25
C THR A 35 28.28 -15.28 10.75
N ASN A 36 27.13 -15.72 11.26
CA ASN A 36 26.64 -15.46 12.62
C ASN A 36 26.43 -13.97 12.97
N ASP A 37 26.53 -13.08 11.98
CA ASP A 37 26.29 -11.64 12.16
C ASP A 37 24.83 -11.27 11.91
N TYR A 38 24.46 -10.06 12.33
CA TYR A 38 23.15 -9.48 12.04
C TYR A 38 23.22 -8.66 10.74
N ALA A 39 22.19 -8.80 9.91
CA ALA A 39 22.04 -8.06 8.66
C ALA A 39 20.66 -7.39 8.57
N PHE A 40 20.57 -6.35 7.76
CA PHE A 40 19.29 -5.70 7.44
C PHE A 40 18.59 -6.43 6.30
N GLU A 41 17.29 -6.65 6.48
CA GLU A 41 16.39 -7.10 5.42
C GLU A 41 15.43 -5.97 5.10
N ALA A 42 15.56 -5.41 3.89
CA ALA A 42 14.76 -4.27 3.46
C ALA A 42 13.32 -4.68 3.14
N GLY A 43 12.36 -3.94 3.70
CA GLY A 43 10.94 -4.09 3.41
C GLY A 43 10.50 -3.28 2.19
N ALA A 44 9.21 -3.40 1.85
CA ALA A 44 8.60 -2.88 0.64
C ALA A 44 8.87 -1.38 0.41
N MET A 45 8.77 -0.53 1.45
CA MET A 45 8.98 0.91 1.31
C MET A 45 10.43 1.26 1.00
N VAL A 46 11.39 0.54 1.60
CA VAL A 46 12.83 0.76 1.37
C VAL A 46 13.23 0.23 0.00
N LEU A 47 12.71 -0.93 -0.40
CA LEU A 47 12.94 -1.51 -1.72
C LEU A 47 12.40 -0.61 -2.85
N ALA A 48 11.27 0.06 -2.60
CA ALA A 48 10.64 0.98 -3.54
C ALA A 48 11.18 2.43 -3.51
N ASP A 49 12.28 2.71 -2.79
CA ASP A 49 12.86 4.08 -2.70
C ASP A 49 13.04 4.73 -4.08
N GLY A 50 12.55 5.96 -4.27
CA GLY A 50 12.57 6.65 -5.57
C GLY A 50 11.61 6.06 -6.63
N GLY A 51 10.68 5.20 -6.21
CA GLY A 51 9.69 4.53 -7.07
C GLY A 51 8.29 4.55 -6.47
N LEU A 52 7.58 3.44 -6.63
CA LEU A 52 6.17 3.31 -6.29
C LEU A 52 5.93 2.10 -5.39
N CYS A 53 5.30 2.32 -4.23
CA CYS A 53 4.77 1.27 -3.39
C CYS A 53 3.23 1.27 -3.51
N CYS A 54 2.70 0.24 -4.14
CA CYS A 54 1.27 -0.01 -4.23
C CYS A 54 0.82 -0.88 -3.06
N ILE A 55 -0.17 -0.41 -2.30
CA ILE A 55 -0.69 -1.13 -1.14
C ILE A 55 -2.18 -1.41 -1.33
N ASP A 56 -2.54 -2.68 -1.48
CA ASP A 56 -3.92 -3.12 -1.51
C ASP A 56 -4.44 -3.45 -0.11
N GLU A 57 -5.76 -3.48 0.07
CA GLU A 57 -6.43 -3.76 1.34
C GLU A 57 -5.88 -2.94 2.52
N PHE A 58 -5.63 -1.65 2.29
CA PHE A 58 -5.00 -0.77 3.25
C PHE A 58 -5.77 -0.67 4.58
N ASP A 59 -7.10 -0.83 4.54
CA ASP A 59 -7.96 -0.87 5.73
C ASP A 59 -7.65 -2.05 6.68
N LYS A 60 -6.89 -3.06 6.23
CA LYS A 60 -6.49 -4.22 7.02
C LYS A 60 -5.17 -4.04 7.78
N MET A 61 -4.40 -3.00 7.48
CA MET A 61 -3.05 -2.77 8.04
C MET A 61 -3.04 -1.90 9.31
N THR A 62 -4.05 -2.03 10.18
CA THR A 62 -4.21 -1.12 11.31
C THR A 62 -2.99 -1.10 12.25
N ASN A 63 -2.26 -2.22 12.36
CA ASN A 63 -1.08 -2.34 13.22
C ASN A 63 0.18 -1.69 12.62
N GLU A 64 0.20 -1.55 11.30
CA GLU A 64 1.32 -1.05 10.51
C GLU A 64 1.23 0.45 10.24
N HIS A 65 0.06 1.06 10.42
CA HIS A 65 -0.22 2.47 10.16
C HIS A 65 0.81 3.42 10.80
N GLN A 66 1.24 3.15 12.03
CA GLN A 66 2.21 4.00 12.72
C GLN A 66 3.58 3.97 12.01
N ALA A 67 4.03 2.79 11.59
CA ALA A 67 5.29 2.63 10.90
C ALA A 67 5.25 3.27 9.50
N LEU A 68 4.11 3.15 8.82
CA LEU A 68 3.88 3.78 7.54
C LEU A 68 3.85 5.32 7.66
N LEU A 69 3.16 5.85 8.68
CA LEU A 69 3.10 7.28 8.96
C LEU A 69 4.51 7.86 9.18
N GLU A 70 5.32 7.21 10.01
CA GLU A 70 6.70 7.62 10.27
C GLU A 70 7.55 7.61 8.98
N ALA A 71 7.44 6.54 8.19
CA ALA A 71 8.18 6.42 6.93
C ALA A 71 7.75 7.46 5.89
N MET A 72 6.45 7.72 5.75
CA MET A 72 5.92 8.75 4.83
C MET A 72 6.30 10.16 5.27
N GLU A 73 6.29 10.44 6.58
CA GLU A 73 6.70 11.74 7.14
C GLU A 73 8.18 12.02 6.90
N GLN A 74 9.04 11.08 7.29
CA GLN A 74 10.49 11.29 7.32
C GLN A 74 11.15 10.92 5.99
N GLN A 75 10.42 10.26 5.08
CA GLN A 75 10.95 9.69 3.83
C GLN A 75 12.13 8.73 4.07
N CYS A 76 12.16 8.11 5.25
CA CYS A 76 13.18 7.17 5.69
C CYS A 76 12.62 6.22 6.76
N VAL A 77 13.27 5.07 6.92
CA VAL A 77 13.00 4.10 7.98
C VAL A 77 14.24 4.02 8.87
N SER A 78 14.05 4.23 10.17
CA SER A 78 15.12 4.11 11.15
C SER A 78 15.00 2.80 11.93
N VAL A 79 16.12 2.12 12.13
CA VAL A 79 16.19 0.87 12.88
C VAL A 79 17.37 0.88 13.84
N ALA A 80 17.10 0.48 15.09
CA ALA A 80 18.09 0.32 16.14
C ALA A 80 17.80 -1.00 16.87
N LYS A 81 18.45 -2.09 16.45
CA LYS A 81 18.20 -3.45 16.98
C LYS A 81 19.43 -4.33 16.84
N ALA A 82 19.66 -5.20 17.83
CA ALA A 82 20.78 -6.16 17.84
C ALA A 82 22.17 -5.52 17.61
N GLY A 83 22.37 -4.31 18.16
CA GLY A 83 23.61 -3.55 17.99
C GLY A 83 23.75 -2.83 16.65
N LEU A 84 22.84 -3.05 15.70
CA LEU A 84 22.79 -2.33 14.43
C LEU A 84 21.94 -1.07 14.56
N VAL A 85 22.47 0.05 14.09
CA VAL A 85 21.75 1.33 14.00
C VAL A 85 21.92 1.86 12.58
N ALA A 86 20.81 2.07 11.87
CA ALA A 86 20.82 2.62 10.53
C ALA A 86 19.55 3.41 10.22
N SER A 87 19.67 4.31 9.24
CA SER A 87 18.54 4.98 8.61
C SER A 87 18.59 4.67 7.12
N LEU A 88 17.50 4.13 6.58
CA LEU A 88 17.38 3.70 5.19
C LEU A 88 16.39 4.61 4.48
N SER A 89 16.74 5.09 3.29
CA SER A 89 15.86 5.94 2.50
C SER A 89 14.60 5.19 2.06
N ALA A 90 13.46 5.88 2.09
CA ALA A 90 12.15 5.38 1.67
C ALA A 90 11.38 6.49 0.96
N ARG A 91 12.02 7.17 0.00
CA ARG A 91 11.48 8.28 -0.80
C ARG A 91 10.51 7.76 -1.85
N THR A 92 9.47 7.11 -1.38
CA THR A 92 8.61 6.25 -2.18
C THR A 92 7.25 6.89 -2.31
N SER A 93 6.73 7.00 -3.54
CA SER A 93 5.34 7.37 -3.74
C SER A 93 4.43 6.20 -3.35
N VAL A 94 3.36 6.47 -2.62
CA VAL A 94 2.42 5.43 -2.18
C VAL A 94 1.10 5.58 -2.93
N ILE A 95 0.61 4.49 -3.53
CA ILE A 95 -0.77 4.40 -4.01
C ILE A 95 -1.45 3.30 -3.20
N ALA A 96 -2.50 3.66 -2.46
CA ALA A 96 -3.23 2.74 -1.60
C ALA A 96 -4.67 2.53 -2.09
N ALA A 97 -5.17 1.30 -1.97
CA ALA A 97 -6.58 0.98 -2.10
C ALA A 97 -7.12 0.51 -0.74
N ALA A 98 -8.28 1.04 -0.36
CA ALA A 98 -8.93 0.73 0.92
C ALA A 98 -10.42 0.58 0.72
N ASN A 99 -11.03 -0.34 1.46
CA ASN A 99 -12.48 -0.51 1.45
C ASN A 99 -13.15 0.32 2.57
N PRO A 100 -14.35 0.89 2.34
CA PRO A 100 -15.11 1.56 3.38
C PRO A 100 -15.47 0.62 4.53
N VAL A 101 -15.57 1.18 5.74
CA VAL A 101 -16.05 0.47 6.93
C VAL A 101 -17.48 -0.01 6.67
N GLY A 102 -17.70 -1.33 6.78
CA GLY A 102 -18.99 -1.95 6.52
C GLY A 102 -19.29 -2.24 5.04
N GLY A 103 -18.31 -2.09 4.14
CA GLY A 103 -18.40 -2.51 2.74
C GLY A 103 -19.01 -1.49 1.77
N HIS A 104 -19.71 -0.46 2.27
CA HIS A 104 -20.30 0.59 1.45
C HIS A 104 -19.96 1.97 1.98
N TYR A 105 -19.67 2.91 1.07
CA TYR A 105 -19.36 4.28 1.44
C TYR A 105 -20.62 5.05 1.84
N ASN A 106 -20.64 5.57 3.07
CA ASN A 106 -21.73 6.38 3.59
C ASN A 106 -21.45 7.89 3.38
N ARG A 107 -22.25 8.53 2.51
CA ARG A 107 -22.11 9.95 2.17
C ARG A 107 -22.47 10.92 3.31
N ALA A 108 -23.17 10.45 4.34
CA ALA A 108 -23.49 11.26 5.52
C ALA A 108 -22.31 11.34 6.52
N LYS A 109 -21.24 10.56 6.30
CA LYS A 109 -20.03 10.53 7.13
C LYS A 109 -18.86 11.18 6.40
N THR A 110 -17.90 11.68 7.15
CA THR A 110 -16.61 12.15 6.63
C THR A 110 -15.80 11.00 6.01
N VAL A 111 -14.80 11.33 5.19
CA VAL A 111 -13.88 10.32 4.61
C VAL A 111 -13.21 9.51 5.71
N ASN A 112 -12.73 10.17 6.75
CA ASN A 112 -12.04 9.52 7.87
C ASN A 112 -12.98 8.57 8.64
N GLU A 113 -14.25 8.90 8.81
CA GLU A 113 -15.23 8.00 9.45
C GLU A 113 -15.64 6.82 8.56
N ASN A 114 -15.50 6.95 7.24
CA ASN A 114 -15.70 5.85 6.30
C ASN A 114 -14.49 4.93 6.19
N LEU A 115 -13.31 5.34 6.67
CA LEU A 115 -12.07 4.59 6.52
C LEU A 115 -11.53 4.15 7.88
N LYS A 116 -10.93 2.97 7.96
CA LYS A 116 -10.34 2.47 9.20
C LYS A 116 -8.91 2.99 9.41
N MET A 117 -8.68 4.30 9.33
CA MET A 117 -7.34 4.91 9.43
C MET A 117 -7.33 6.13 10.37
N SER A 118 -6.13 6.56 10.80
CA SER A 118 -5.98 7.77 11.61
C SER A 118 -5.99 9.02 10.73
N ALA A 119 -6.46 10.14 11.27
CA ALA A 119 -6.46 11.42 10.55
C ALA A 119 -5.04 11.87 10.16
N ALA A 120 -4.04 11.57 10.99
CA ALA A 120 -2.63 11.89 10.72
C ALA A 120 -2.06 11.09 9.54
N LEU A 121 -2.49 9.84 9.36
CA LEU A 121 -2.09 9.04 8.19
C LEU A 121 -2.84 9.48 6.94
N LEU A 122 -4.15 9.74 7.05
CA LEU A 122 -4.95 10.27 5.94
C LEU A 122 -4.40 11.61 5.43
N SER A 123 -3.92 12.48 6.32
CA SER A 123 -3.34 13.77 5.93
C SER A 123 -2.01 13.66 5.17
N ARG A 124 -1.41 12.47 5.08
CA ARG A 124 -0.22 12.22 4.24
C ARG A 124 -0.57 11.87 2.79
N PHE A 125 -1.86 11.69 2.49
CA PHE A 125 -2.33 11.52 1.13
C PHE A 125 -2.83 12.85 0.60
N ASP A 126 -2.10 13.43 -0.36
CA ASP A 126 -2.49 14.68 -1.01
C ASP A 126 -3.73 14.52 -1.90
N LEU A 127 -3.96 13.29 -2.41
CA LEU A 127 -5.05 12.95 -3.31
C LEU A 127 -5.85 11.77 -2.75
N VAL A 128 -7.17 11.94 -2.66
CA VAL A 128 -8.11 10.91 -2.23
C VAL A 128 -9.23 10.80 -3.25
N PHE A 129 -9.37 9.62 -3.85
CA PHE A 129 -10.41 9.33 -4.84
C PHE A 129 -11.45 8.37 -4.24
N ILE A 130 -12.68 8.84 -4.11
CA ILE A 130 -13.80 8.01 -3.62
C ILE A 130 -14.52 7.42 -4.83
N LEU A 131 -14.39 6.10 -5.01
CA LEU A 131 -15.09 5.38 -6.04
C LEU A 131 -16.43 4.87 -5.47
N LEU A 132 -17.53 5.32 -6.07
CA LEU A 132 -18.87 4.94 -5.66
C LEU A 132 -19.47 4.03 -6.72
N ASP A 133 -19.82 2.82 -6.31
CA ASP A 133 -20.63 1.93 -7.13
C ASP A 133 -22.08 2.42 -7.14
N LYS A 134 -22.55 2.84 -8.31
CA LYS A 134 -23.92 3.30 -8.54
C LYS A 134 -24.47 2.46 -9.69
N PRO A 135 -25.56 1.70 -9.48
CA PRO A 135 -26.18 0.94 -10.55
C PRO A 135 -26.54 1.85 -11.73
N ASP A 136 -26.06 1.50 -12.93
CA ASP A 136 -26.31 2.22 -14.18
C ASP A 136 -26.29 1.21 -15.32
N GLU A 137 -27.48 0.87 -15.82
CA GLU A 137 -27.63 -0.19 -16.85
C GLU A 137 -26.79 0.06 -18.11
N LEU A 138 -26.60 1.32 -18.50
CA LEU A 138 -25.88 1.65 -19.72
C LEU A 138 -24.37 1.48 -19.51
N LEU A 139 -23.86 1.92 -18.37
CA LEU A 139 -22.48 1.71 -17.97
C LEU A 139 -22.18 0.22 -17.73
N ASP A 140 -23.05 -0.48 -17.01
CA ASP A 140 -22.93 -1.90 -16.70
C ASP A 140 -22.90 -2.75 -17.98
N LYS A 141 -23.70 -2.38 -18.98
CA LYS A 141 -23.67 -3.00 -20.31
C LYS A 141 -22.33 -2.77 -21.02
N GLN A 142 -21.82 -1.54 -21.03
CA GLN A 142 -20.54 -1.22 -21.67
C GLN A 142 -19.37 -1.98 -21.02
N VAL A 143 -19.34 -2.06 -19.68
CA VAL A 143 -18.33 -2.83 -18.94
C VAL A 143 -18.43 -4.31 -19.26
N SER A 144 -19.65 -4.86 -19.31
CA SER A 144 -19.90 -6.25 -19.65
C SER A 144 -19.42 -6.60 -21.07
N GLU A 145 -19.76 -5.77 -22.06
CA GLU A 145 -19.29 -5.93 -23.45
C GLU A 145 -17.77 -5.87 -23.54
N HIS A 146 -17.13 -4.96 -22.81
CA HIS A 146 -15.67 -4.85 -22.77
C HIS A 146 -15.03 -6.12 -22.18
N ILE A 147 -15.52 -6.62 -21.04
CA ILE A 147 -15.00 -7.84 -20.40
C ILE A 147 -15.18 -9.05 -21.33
N MET A 148 -16.32 -9.16 -22.03
CA MET A 148 -16.57 -10.22 -23.00
C MET A 148 -15.61 -10.14 -24.20
N SER A 149 -15.32 -8.94 -24.70
CA SER A 149 -14.37 -8.76 -25.81
C SER A 149 -12.94 -9.20 -25.45
N LEU A 150 -12.49 -8.95 -24.22
CA LEU A 150 -11.16 -9.34 -23.76
C LEU A 150 -10.99 -10.86 -23.63
N HIS A 151 -12.07 -11.58 -23.31
CA HIS A 151 -12.05 -13.04 -23.14
C HIS A 151 -12.44 -13.83 -24.39
N SER A 152 -13.03 -13.18 -25.41
CA SER A 152 -13.43 -13.83 -26.67
C SER A 152 -12.33 -13.90 -27.73
N GLY A 153 -11.22 -13.17 -27.54
CA GLY A 153 -10.04 -13.22 -28.42
C GLY A 153 -9.05 -14.37 -28.13
N GLY A 154 -9.44 -15.37 -27.33
CA GLY A 154 -8.60 -16.52 -26.96
C GLY A 154 -8.85 -17.77 -27.81
N GLY A 155 -8.78 -17.66 -29.14
CA GLY A 155 -8.82 -18.76 -30.10
C GLY A 155 -7.75 -18.60 -31.18
#